data_AF-A0A522DSN3-F1
#
_entry.id   AF-A0A522DSN3-F1
#
_cell.length_a   1.000
_cell.length_b   1.000
_cell.length_c   1.000
_cell.angle_alpha   90.00
_cell.angle_beta   90.00
_cell.angle_gamma   90.00
#
_symmetry.space_group_name_H-M   'P 1'
#
loop_
_entity.id
_entity.type
_entity.pdbx_description
1 polymer ?
#
loop_
_entity_poly.entity_id
_entity_poly.type
_entity_poly.pdbx_seq_one_letter_code
_entity_poly.pdbx_strand_id
1 'polypeptide(L)'
;FDVRTTRGNDYYLTITESRKRFNDNGYDRHKIFLYKEDFNKFIKALGEAVDYVKTDLMPDFDFDAYNHDNLPVEAAEAPESTNTPDELSSETPVTPSENGATDEVDKW
;
A
#
# COMPACT_ATOMS: atom_id res chain seq x y z
N PHE A 1 -0.44 6.21 -2.60
CA PHE A 1 -0.79 7.63 -2.78
C PHE A 1 -2.10 7.86 -2.07
N ASP A 2 -2.17 8.84 -1.17
CA ASP A 2 -3.39 9.10 -0.41
C ASP A 2 -3.93 10.48 -0.80
N VAL A 3 -5.22 10.57 -1.11
CA VAL A 3 -5.92 11.84 -1.32
C VAL A 3 -6.62 12.21 -0.02
N ARG A 4 -6.44 13.45 0.45
CA ARG A 4 -7.00 13.96 1.70
C ARG A 4 -7.62 15.34 1.50
N THR A 5 -8.50 15.71 2.42
CA THR A 5 -9.18 17.01 2.41
C THR A 5 -8.69 17.87 3.57
N THR A 6 -8.52 19.17 3.34
CA THR A 6 -8.23 20.15 4.39
C THR A 6 -9.51 20.53 5.14
N ARG A 7 -9.37 21.31 6.23
CA ARG A 7 -10.52 21.89 6.93
C ARG A 7 -11.33 22.86 6.07
N GLY A 8 -10.72 23.41 5.01
CA GLY A 8 -11.35 24.32 4.06
C GLY A 8 -11.96 23.63 2.84
N ASN A 9 -12.17 22.30 2.89
CA ASN A 9 -12.71 21.50 1.79
C ASN A 9 -11.82 21.43 0.52
N ASP A 10 -10.52 21.72 0.65
CA ASP A 10 -9.56 21.57 -0.44
C ASP A 10 -8.92 20.18 -0.44
N TYR A 11 -8.55 19.69 -1.62
CA TYR A 11 -7.89 18.39 -1.77
C TYR A 11 -6.37 18.52 -1.89
N TYR A 12 -5.65 17.57 -1.29
CA TYR A 12 -4.20 17.45 -1.39
C TYR A 12 -3.77 15.98 -1.40
N LEU A 13 -2.62 15.68 -1.98
CA LEU A 13 -2.04 14.34 -1.99
C LEU A 13 -1.00 14.21 -0.89
N THR A 14 -0.92 13.01 -0.33
CA THR A 14 0.18 12.56 0.52
C THR A 14 0.87 11.39 -0.14
N ILE A 15 2.18 11.49 -0.29
CA ILE A 15 3.05 10.43 -0.79
C ILE A 15 3.95 10.04 0.36
N THR A 16 3.91 8.77 0.76
CA THR A 16 4.76 8.25 1.82
C THR A 16 5.60 7.13 1.26
N GLU A 17 6.91 7.26 1.40
CA GLU A 17 7.87 6.20 1.15
C GLU A 17 8.40 5.71 2.50
N SER A 18 8.41 4.40 2.70
CA SER A 18 9.03 3.78 3.86
C SER A 18 10.22 2.94 3.42
N ARG A 19 11.42 3.31 3.82
CA ARG A 19 12.64 2.54 3.57
C ARG A 19 13.03 1.78 4.84
N LYS A 20 13.16 0.47 4.74
CA LYS A 20 13.65 -0.36 5.86
C LYS A 20 15.13 -0.06 6.11
N ARG A 21 15.51 0.19 7.36
CA ARG A 21 16.92 0.35 7.74
C ARG A 21 17.60 -1.01 7.78
N PHE A 22 18.87 -1.05 7.36
CA PHE A 22 19.65 -2.29 7.33
C PHE A 22 20.13 -2.73 8.72
N ASN A 23 20.32 -1.77 9.64
CA ASN A 23 21.08 -1.99 10.88
C ASN A 23 20.23 -1.84 12.14
N ASP A 24 18.99 -1.37 11.99
CA ASP A 24 18.06 -1.09 13.08
C ASP A 24 16.69 -1.62 12.68
N ASN A 25 15.94 -2.16 13.64
CA ASN A 25 14.62 -2.76 13.42
C ASN A 25 13.52 -1.70 13.17
N GLY A 26 13.77 -0.77 12.24
CA GLY A 26 12.95 0.41 11.99
C GLY A 26 12.89 0.84 10.52
N TYR A 27 12.05 1.85 10.26
CA TYR A 27 11.81 2.38 8.92
C TYR A 27 12.05 3.89 8.88
N ASP A 28 12.77 4.35 7.87
CA ASP A 28 12.81 5.75 7.48
C ASP A 28 11.55 6.08 6.70
N ARG A 29 10.80 7.09 7.17
CA ARG A 29 9.58 7.55 6.51
C ARG A 29 9.83 8.91 5.86
N HIS A 30 9.76 8.94 4.54
CA HIS A 30 9.74 10.18 3.77
C HIS A 30 8.30 10.49 3.42
N LYS A 31 7.84 11.70 3.76
CA LYS A 31 6.46 12.12 3.53
C LYS A 31 6.44 13.43 2.76
N ILE A 32 5.76 13.41 1.63
CA ILE A 32 5.55 14.58 0.78
C ILE A 32 4.07 14.94 0.85
N PHE A 33 3.80 16.22 1.06
CA PHE A 33 2.48 16.82 0.92
C PHE A 33 2.46 17.62 -0.37
N LEU A 34 1.47 17.36 -1.21
CA LEU A 34 1.30 18.04 -2.49
C LEU A 34 -0.08 18.69 -2.52
N TYR A 35 -0.12 20.01 -2.66
CA TYR A 35 -1.36 20.80 -2.69
C TYR A 35 -1.79 21.11 -4.13
N LYS A 36 -3.08 21.42 -4.32
CA LYS A 36 -3.73 21.59 -5.63
C LYS A 36 -3.05 22.61 -6.54
N GLU A 37 -2.50 23.68 -5.97
CA GLU A 37 -1.82 24.77 -6.66
C GLU A 37 -0.53 24.33 -7.37
N ASP A 38 0.06 23.20 -6.96
CA ASP A 38 1.33 22.71 -7.47
C ASP A 38 1.21 21.42 -8.28
N PHE A 39 0.02 20.81 -8.42
CA PHE A 39 -0.15 19.53 -9.13
C PHE A 39 0.45 19.55 -10.53
N ASN A 40 0.10 20.56 -11.34
CA ASN A 40 0.56 20.63 -12.72
C ASN A 40 2.06 20.87 -12.83
N LYS A 41 2.63 21.69 -11.92
CA LYS A 41 4.08 21.93 -11.88
C LYS A 41 4.83 20.67 -11.47
N PHE A 42 4.31 19.96 -10.48
CA PHE A 42 4.90 18.73 -9.95
C PHE A 42 4.86 17.60 -10.98
N ILE A 43 3.70 17.35 -11.62
CA ILE A 43 3.56 16.31 -12.65
C ILE A 43 4.48 16.59 -13.83
N LYS A 44 4.57 17.85 -14.27
CA LYS A 44 5.47 18.24 -15.36
C LYS A 44 6.93 17.97 -14.99
N ALA A 45 7.39 18.49 -13.85
CA ALA A 45 8.78 18.32 -13.42
C ALA A 45 9.14 16.85 -13.15
N LEU A 46 8.21 16.08 -12.57
CA LEU A 46 8.38 14.64 -12.36
C LEU A 46 8.47 13.89 -13.69
N GLY A 47 7.59 14.21 -14.65
CA GLY A 47 7.62 13.63 -15.99
C GLY A 47 8.94 13.91 -16.69
N GLU A 48 9.37 15.17 -16.75
CA GLU A 48 10.66 15.55 -17.34
C GLU A 48 11.85 14.81 -16.70
N ALA A 49 11.86 14.69 -15.37
CA ALA A 49 12.91 13.96 -14.66
C ALA A 49 12.91 12.46 -15.00
N VAL A 50 11.74 11.84 -15.07
CA VAL A 50 11.59 10.42 -15.44
C VAL A 50 11.99 10.19 -16.91
N ASP A 51 11.56 11.08 -17.81
CA ASP A 51 11.88 10.98 -19.23
C ASP A 51 13.38 11.09 -19.48
N TYR A 52 14.07 12.01 -18.78
CA TYR A 52 15.52 12.11 -18.83
C TYR A 52 16.22 10.82 -18.38
N VAL A 53 15.72 10.18 -17.31
CA VAL A 53 16.26 8.89 -16.86
C VAL A 53 16.06 7.81 -17.94
N LYS A 54 14.87 7.74 -18.53
CA LYS A 54 14.53 6.72 -19.53
C LYS A 54 15.26 6.90 -20.86
N THR A 55 15.46 8.13 -21.29
CA THR A 55 15.95 8.42 -22.65
C THR A 55 17.45 8.67 -22.69
N ASP A 56 17.99 9.43 -21.73
CA ASP A 56 19.40 9.83 -21.75
C ASP A 56 20.28 8.96 -20.84
N LEU A 57 19.78 8.58 -19.66
CA LEU A 57 20.61 7.84 -18.69
C LEU A 57 20.55 6.33 -18.87
N MET A 58 19.38 5.78 -19.23
CA MET A 58 19.16 4.34 -19.32
C MET A 58 18.29 3.96 -20.54
N PRO A 59 18.73 4.28 -21.78
CA PRO A 59 17.94 4.05 -23.00
C PRO A 59 17.67 2.57 -23.30
N ASP A 60 18.61 1.69 -22.93
CA ASP A 60 18.53 0.26 -23.23
C ASP A 60 17.87 -0.56 -22.10
N PHE A 61 17.45 0.10 -20.99
CA PHE A 61 16.84 -0.58 -19.86
C PHE A 61 15.33 -0.76 -20.09
N ASP A 62 14.86 -1.99 -20.01
CA ASP A 62 13.43 -2.31 -20.14
C ASP A 62 12.70 -2.03 -18.81
N PHE A 63 12.15 -0.82 -18.69
CA PHE A 63 11.35 -0.40 -17.55
C PHE A 63 9.96 -1.07 -17.51
N ASP A 64 9.47 -1.57 -18.64
CA ASP A 64 8.13 -2.14 -18.74
C ASP A 64 8.06 -3.59 -18.23
N ALA A 65 9.20 -4.27 -18.13
CA ALA A 65 9.33 -5.59 -17.51
C ALA A 65 8.81 -5.66 -16.05
N TYR A 66 8.74 -4.53 -15.35
CA TYR A 66 8.24 -4.45 -13.95
C TYR A 66 6.77 -4.05 -13.83
N ASN A 67 6.13 -3.67 -14.95
CA ASN A 67 4.68 -3.46 -14.96
C ASN A 67 4.02 -4.84 -14.83
N HIS A 68 3.46 -5.13 -13.66
CA HIS A 68 2.86 -6.42 -13.31
C HIS A 68 1.61 -6.78 -14.14
N ASP A 69 1.28 -5.99 -15.16
CA ASP A 69 0.17 -6.19 -16.08
C ASP A 69 0.53 -7.18 -17.21
N ASN A 70 1.82 -7.53 -17.38
CA ASN A 70 2.32 -8.47 -18.39
C ASN A 70 2.75 -9.83 -17.80
N LEU A 71 2.09 -10.33 -16.75
CA LEU A 71 2.16 -11.76 -16.46
C LEU A 71 1.31 -12.49 -17.50
N PRO A 72 1.87 -13.33 -18.39
CA PRO A 72 1.05 -14.22 -19.20
C PRO A 72 0.29 -15.12 -18.22
N VAL A 73 -1.04 -15.11 -18.31
CA VAL A 73 -1.94 -16.04 -17.57
C VAL A 73 -1.82 -17.47 -18.15
N GLU A 74 -0.64 -17.86 -18.62
CA GLU A 74 -0.41 -19.07 -19.39
C GLU A 74 0.65 -19.96 -18.71
N ALA A 75 0.45 -20.20 -17.42
CA ALA A 75 1.09 -21.29 -16.68
C ALA A 75 0.09 -22.06 -15.79
N ALA A 76 -1.21 -21.97 -16.13
CA ALA A 76 -2.29 -22.64 -15.42
C ALA A 76 -2.87 -23.82 -16.22
N GLU A 77 -2.03 -24.78 -16.60
CA GLU A 77 -2.40 -26.18 -16.91
C GLU A 77 -1.13 -27.04 -16.64
N ALA A 78 -1.04 -28.15 -15.89
CA ALA A 78 -1.83 -29.00 -14.99
C ALA A 78 -0.78 -30.03 -14.40
N PRO A 79 -1.06 -30.99 -13.48
CA PRO A 79 -2.35 -31.48 -13.00
C PRO A 79 -2.52 -31.61 -11.48
N GLU A 80 -3.81 -31.77 -11.16
CA GLU A 80 -4.43 -32.27 -9.93
C GLU A 80 -3.58 -33.19 -9.05
N SER A 81 -3.62 -32.93 -7.74
CA SER A 81 -3.75 -34.01 -6.76
C SER A 81 -5.07 -33.80 -6.03
N THR A 82 -6.02 -34.63 -6.44
CA THR A 82 -7.30 -34.91 -5.80
C THR A 82 -7.12 -35.27 -4.33
N ASN A 83 -7.90 -34.62 -3.45
CA ASN A 83 -8.75 -35.34 -2.53
C ASN A 83 -9.96 -34.47 -2.16
N THR A 84 -11.12 -34.95 -2.60
CA THR A 84 -12.47 -34.41 -2.40
C THR A 84 -13.04 -34.92 -1.06
N PRO A 85 -14.28 -34.58 -0.69
CA PRO A 85 -14.63 -33.64 0.37
C PRO A 85 -15.21 -34.36 1.60
N ASP A 86 -15.38 -33.65 2.72
CA ASP A 86 -16.49 -34.02 3.60
C ASP A 86 -17.20 -32.79 4.16
N GLU A 87 -18.51 -32.93 4.20
CA GLU A 87 -19.52 -31.90 4.22
C GLU A 87 -20.16 -31.80 5.62
N LEU A 88 -20.56 -30.58 5.98
CA LEU A 88 -21.80 -30.23 6.70
C LEU A 88 -21.85 -30.12 8.25
N SER A 89 -22.41 -28.95 8.64
CA SER A 89 -23.23 -28.63 9.83
C SER A 89 -22.49 -28.42 11.18
N SER A 90 -22.78 -27.43 12.02
CA SER A 90 -24.00 -26.62 12.24
C SER A 90 -23.72 -25.33 13.05
N GLU A 91 -24.64 -24.36 12.95
CA GLU A 91 -24.65 -23.02 13.54
C GLU A 91 -24.79 -22.91 15.08
N THR A 92 -24.07 -21.94 15.68
CA THR A 92 -24.39 -20.98 16.80
C THR A 92 -24.89 -21.45 18.19
N PRO A 93 -25.13 -20.57 19.19
CA PRO A 93 -24.25 -19.60 19.89
C PRO A 93 -24.34 -19.72 21.44
N VAL A 94 -23.40 -19.18 22.24
CA VAL A 94 -23.68 -18.64 23.60
C VAL A 94 -22.45 -17.91 24.21
N THR A 95 -22.58 -16.59 24.38
CA THR A 95 -22.14 -15.83 25.58
C THR A 95 -23.39 -15.59 26.45
N PRO A 96 -23.36 -15.12 27.72
CA PRO A 96 -22.26 -14.48 28.47
C PRO A 96 -22.11 -14.97 29.94
N SER A 97 -21.05 -14.55 30.64
CA SER A 97 -21.19 -14.24 32.07
C SER A 97 -20.16 -13.21 32.52
N GLU A 98 -20.70 -12.16 33.11
CA GLU A 98 -20.05 -11.06 33.82
C GLU A 98 -19.25 -11.55 35.03
N ASN A 99 -18.22 -10.77 35.39
CA ASN A 99 -18.08 -10.22 36.74
C ASN A 99 -17.19 -8.97 36.66
N GLY A 100 -17.72 -7.86 37.15
CA GLY A 100 -17.15 -6.52 37.03
C GLY A 100 -16.39 -6.02 38.26
N ALA A 101 -16.00 -4.74 38.11
CA ALA A 101 -15.54 -3.77 39.11
C ALA A 101 -14.16 -4.06 39.73
N THR A 102 -13.22 -3.12 39.86
CA THR A 102 -13.36 -1.73 40.32
C THR A 102 -12.19 -0.82 39.88
N ASP A 103 -12.55 0.46 39.66
CA ASP A 103 -11.89 1.71 40.06
C ASP A 103 -10.46 2.11 39.63
N GLU A 104 -10.45 3.30 39.01
CA GLU A 104 -9.53 4.45 39.15
C GLU A 104 -8.13 4.21 39.75
N VAL A 105 -7.09 4.48 38.97
CA VAL A 105 -5.99 5.34 39.45
C VAL A 105 -5.37 6.15 38.29
N ASP A 106 -5.40 7.45 38.51
CA ASP A 106 -4.66 8.55 37.87
C ASP A 106 -3.13 8.34 37.78
N LYS A 107 -2.47 9.18 36.95
CA LYS A 107 -1.08 9.70 37.12
C LYS A 107 0.12 8.85 36.62
N TRP A 108 0.72 9.24 35.49
CA TRP A 108 1.86 10.18 35.40
C TRP A 108 2.32 10.37 33.95
#